data_AF-A0A0K1YY51-F1
#
_entry.id   AF-A0A0K1YY51-F1
#
_cell.length_a   1.000
_cell.length_b   1.000
_cell.length_c   1.000
_cell.angle_alpha   90.00
_cell.angle_beta   90.00
_cell.angle_gamma   90.00
#
_symmetry.space_group_name_H-M   'P 1'
#
loop_
_entity.id
_entity.type
_entity.pdbx_description
1 polymer ?
#
loop_
_entity_poly.entity_id
_entity_poly.type
_entity_poly.pdbx_seq_one_letter_code
_entity_poly.pdbx_strand_id
1 'polypeptide(L)'
;EGSRTNENIKKDKFQDYDFAFFVSDIEYFTHEESWLSLFGELLFIQKPEDMELFPPDLDYGYSYIMYFKDGIKMDITLINLKDLNRYFSDSDGLVKILVDKDNLVTQEIVPDDSNYWLKKPTEREFYDCCNEFWSVSTYVAKGV
;
A
#
# COMPACT_ATOMS: atom_id res chain seq x y z
N GLU A 1 6.41 0.40 3.64
CA GLU A 1 5.82 -0.96 3.69
C GLU A 1 5.97 -1.60 2.32
N GLY A 2 5.25 -2.68 2.04
CA GLY A 2 5.15 -3.26 0.71
C GLY A 2 6.41 -3.96 0.22
N SER A 3 6.44 -4.22 -1.10
CA SER A 3 7.41 -5.14 -1.72
C SER A 3 8.88 -4.74 -1.52
N ARG A 4 9.17 -3.46 -1.26
CA ARG A 4 10.54 -2.96 -1.06
C ARG A 4 11.14 -3.35 0.28
N THR A 5 10.34 -3.73 1.26
CA THR A 5 10.81 -4.22 2.57
C THR A 5 11.11 -5.72 2.53
N ASN A 6 10.58 -6.44 1.55
CA ASN A 6 10.79 -7.87 1.39
C ASN A 6 12.21 -8.17 0.85
N GLU A 7 13.02 -8.86 1.65
CA GLU A 7 14.39 -9.25 1.29
C GLU A 7 14.45 -10.53 0.43
N ASN A 8 13.37 -11.32 0.39
CA ASN A 8 13.27 -12.59 -0.32
C ASN A 8 12.99 -12.41 -1.82
N ILE A 9 12.63 -11.21 -2.27
CA ILE A 9 12.36 -10.92 -3.68
C ILE A 9 13.47 -10.09 -4.32
N LYS A 10 13.68 -10.30 -5.62
CA LYS A 10 14.61 -9.48 -6.38
C LYS A 10 14.00 -8.11 -6.61
N LYS A 11 14.69 -7.07 -6.15
CA LYS A 11 14.29 -5.69 -6.42
C LYS A 11 14.31 -5.38 -7.92
N ASP A 12 13.31 -4.65 -8.38
CA ASP A 12 13.21 -4.20 -9.75
C ASP A 12 12.76 -2.73 -9.87
N LYS A 13 12.69 -2.25 -11.11
CA LYS A 13 12.36 -0.86 -11.43
C LYS A 13 10.86 -0.56 -11.45
N PHE A 14 10.02 -1.58 -11.34
CA PHE A 14 8.56 -1.47 -11.36
C PHE A 14 7.96 -1.46 -9.95
N GLN A 15 8.74 -1.78 -8.92
CA GLN A 15 8.32 -1.62 -7.53
C GLN A 15 8.00 -0.15 -7.22
N ASP A 16 6.82 0.07 -6.67
CA ASP A 16 6.37 1.32 -6.08
C ASP A 16 6.96 1.56 -4.69
N TYR A 17 6.68 2.73 -4.14
CA TYR A 17 7.10 3.13 -2.80
C TYR A 17 5.89 3.31 -1.90
N ASP A 18 5.81 2.54 -0.82
CA ASP A 18 4.73 2.66 0.15
C ASP A 18 5.25 3.25 1.47
N PHE A 19 4.77 4.43 1.85
CA PHE A 19 5.15 5.13 3.07
C PHE A 19 3.96 5.36 3.99
N ALA A 20 4.06 4.91 5.23
CA ALA A 20 3.16 5.28 6.31
C ALA A 20 3.80 6.36 7.19
N PHE A 21 3.16 7.52 7.28
CA PHE A 21 3.53 8.58 8.23
C PHE A 21 2.54 8.61 9.39
N PHE A 22 3.06 8.43 10.60
CA PHE A 22 2.26 8.61 11.82
C PHE A 22 2.30 10.07 12.24
N VAL A 23 1.14 10.72 12.21
CA VAL A 23 0.99 12.16 12.45
C VAL A 23 0.03 12.42 13.61
N SER A 24 0.24 13.53 14.32
CA SER A 24 -0.66 13.97 15.38
C SER A 24 -1.96 14.58 14.85
N ASP A 25 -1.91 15.14 13.65
CA ASP A 25 -3.00 15.88 13.01
C ASP A 25 -3.00 15.59 11.51
N ILE A 26 -3.97 14.81 11.05
CA ILE A 26 -4.14 14.48 9.62
C ILE A 26 -4.74 15.69 8.87
N GLU A 27 -5.67 16.41 9.51
CA GLU A 27 -6.37 17.53 8.89
C GLU A 27 -5.41 18.64 8.48
N TYR A 28 -4.36 18.87 9.26
CA TYR A 28 -3.28 19.79 8.90
C TYR A 28 -2.67 19.48 7.52
N PHE A 29 -2.42 18.21 7.22
CA PHE A 29 -1.77 17.79 5.98
C PHE A 29 -2.73 17.66 4.79
N THR A 30 -4.02 17.46 5.05
CA THR A 30 -5.05 17.37 4.00
C THR A 30 -5.66 18.74 3.66
N HIS A 31 -5.60 19.71 4.58
CA HIS A 31 -6.04 21.07 4.31
C HIS A 31 -5.06 21.85 3.41
N GLU A 32 -3.76 21.59 3.53
CA GLU A 32 -2.71 22.20 2.71
C GLU A 32 -1.76 21.12 2.19
N GLU A 33 -1.87 20.79 0.91
CA GLU A 33 -1.20 19.64 0.30
C GLU A 33 0.06 20.03 -0.51
N SER A 34 0.49 21.29 -0.49
CA SER A 34 1.69 21.74 -1.22
C SER A 34 2.96 20.99 -0.85
N TRP A 35 3.02 20.37 0.34
CA TRP A 35 4.12 19.51 0.76
C TRP A 35 4.33 18.28 -0.14
N LEU A 36 3.29 17.79 -0.82
CA LEU A 36 3.41 16.67 -1.77
C LEU A 36 4.35 17.00 -2.93
N SER A 37 4.48 18.27 -3.30
CA SER A 37 5.40 18.71 -4.35
C SER A 37 6.89 18.52 -4.00
N LEU A 38 7.21 18.30 -2.72
CA LEU A 38 8.59 18.04 -2.27
C LEU A 38 9.13 16.70 -2.79
N PHE A 39 8.26 15.75 -3.15
CA PHE A 39 8.66 14.44 -3.66
C PHE A 39 9.01 14.46 -5.15
N GLY A 40 8.53 15.46 -5.90
CA GLY A 40 8.81 15.59 -7.32
C GLY A 40 7.64 16.16 -8.12
N GLU A 41 7.78 16.15 -9.44
CA GLU A 41 6.75 16.64 -10.34
C GLU A 41 5.67 15.56 -10.57
N LEU A 42 4.48 15.81 -10.04
CA LEU A 42 3.32 14.93 -10.16
C LEU A 42 2.73 14.96 -11.58
N LEU A 43 2.38 13.78 -12.08
CA LEU A 43 1.57 13.58 -13.28
C LEU A 43 0.09 13.45 -12.91
N PHE A 44 -0.21 12.65 -11.88
CA PHE A 44 -1.56 12.36 -11.42
C PHE A 44 -1.54 11.95 -9.94
N ILE A 45 -2.63 12.23 -9.23
CA ILE A 45 -2.83 11.82 -7.84
C ILE A 45 -4.28 11.35 -7.65
N GLN A 46 -4.44 10.26 -6.89
CA GLN A 46 -5.73 9.80 -6.39
C GLN A 46 -5.73 9.87 -4.87
N LYS A 47 -6.88 10.23 -4.30
CA LYS A 47 -7.11 10.35 -2.86
C LYS A 47 -8.30 9.48 -2.46
N PRO A 48 -8.07 8.21 -2.10
CA PRO A 48 -9.16 7.27 -1.85
C PRO A 48 -10.19 7.77 -0.83
N GLU A 49 -9.76 8.47 0.21
CA GLU A 49 -10.61 9.00 1.28
C GLU A 49 -11.33 10.32 0.92
N ASP A 50 -11.09 10.90 -0.26
CA ASP A 50 -11.70 12.14 -0.75
C ASP A 50 -12.31 11.95 -2.16
N MET A 51 -13.07 10.87 -2.32
CA MET A 51 -13.84 10.58 -3.52
C MET A 51 -15.34 10.57 -3.21
N GLU A 52 -16.16 11.05 -4.15
CA GLU A 52 -17.62 10.93 -4.08
C GLU A 52 -18.11 9.59 -4.64
N LEU A 53 -17.46 9.10 -5.71
CA LEU A 53 -17.88 7.88 -6.42
C LEU A 53 -17.65 6.61 -5.59
N PHE A 54 -16.59 6.60 -4.80
CA PHE A 54 -16.25 5.49 -3.91
C PHE A 54 -16.16 6.04 -2.49
N PRO A 55 -16.83 5.41 -1.51
CA PRO A 55 -16.70 5.82 -0.12
C PRO A 55 -15.26 5.58 0.37
N PRO A 56 -14.81 6.30 1.42
CA PRO A 56 -13.53 6.04 2.06
C PRO A 56 -13.44 4.60 2.58
N ASP A 57 -12.34 3.92 2.26
CA ASP A 57 -12.10 2.53 2.67
C ASP A 57 -11.18 2.43 3.91
N LEU A 58 -10.50 3.53 4.27
CA LEU A 58 -9.64 3.63 5.45
C LEU A 58 -10.28 4.51 6.53
N ASP A 59 -10.70 3.91 7.65
CA ASP A 59 -11.42 4.62 8.74
C ASP A 59 -10.51 5.32 9.77
N TYR A 60 -9.19 5.12 9.69
CA TYR A 60 -8.21 5.64 10.65
C TYR A 60 -7.03 6.40 9.99
N GLY A 61 -7.15 6.73 8.72
CA GLY A 61 -6.08 7.37 7.97
C GLY A 61 -6.57 8.13 6.74
N TYR A 62 -5.62 8.61 5.96
CA TYR A 62 -5.83 9.29 4.70
C TYR A 62 -4.68 8.99 3.76
N SER A 63 -4.96 8.61 2.53
CA SER A 63 -3.96 8.12 1.59
C SER A 63 -3.89 8.93 0.30
N TYR A 64 -2.70 8.93 -0.28
CA TYR A 64 -2.37 9.54 -1.57
C TYR A 64 -1.69 8.50 -2.44
N ILE A 65 -2.29 8.19 -3.59
CA ILE A 65 -1.70 7.35 -4.62
C ILE A 65 -1.15 8.28 -5.70
N MET A 66 0.16 8.40 -5.78
CA MET A 66 0.85 9.41 -6.57
C MET A 66 1.65 8.80 -7.72
N TYR A 67 1.52 9.42 -8.90
CA TYR A 67 2.26 9.06 -10.10
C TYR A 67 3.10 10.26 -10.54
N PHE A 68 4.41 10.06 -10.66
CA PHE A 68 5.37 11.11 -10.99
C PHE A 68 5.77 11.08 -12.47
N LYS A 69 6.23 12.21 -12.99
CA LYS A 69 6.66 12.32 -14.40
C LYS A 69 7.87 11.44 -14.76
N ASP A 70 8.68 11.08 -13.78
CA ASP A 70 9.82 10.16 -13.96
C ASP A 70 9.41 8.68 -14.01
N GLY A 71 8.12 8.39 -13.85
CA GLY A 71 7.55 7.04 -13.91
C GLY A 71 7.47 6.34 -12.55
N ILE A 72 7.88 6.98 -11.45
CA ILE A 72 7.73 6.43 -10.12
C ILE A 72 6.25 6.49 -9.69
N LYS A 73 5.77 5.41 -9.06
CA LYS A 73 4.54 5.38 -8.26
C LYS A 73 4.91 5.38 -6.79
N MET A 74 4.21 6.19 -6.00
CA MET A 74 4.37 6.24 -4.55
C MET A 74 3.01 6.36 -3.89
N ASP A 75 2.79 5.55 -2.87
CA ASP A 75 1.62 5.58 -2.04
C ASP A 75 2.05 6.12 -0.66
N ILE A 76 1.39 7.19 -0.21
CA ILE A 76 1.57 7.76 1.13
C ILE A 76 0.30 7.57 1.93
N THR A 77 0.40 6.97 3.11
CA THR A 77 -0.68 6.87 4.08
C THR A 77 -0.35 7.71 5.30
N LEU A 78 -1.21 8.68 5.61
CA LEU A 78 -1.21 9.42 6.87
C LEU A 78 -2.06 8.64 7.88
N ILE A 79 -1.46 8.29 9.02
CA ILE A 79 -2.12 7.53 10.07
C ILE A 79 -2.07 8.34 11.35
N ASN A 80 -3.16 8.39 12.11
CA ASN A 80 -3.13 9.07 13.39
C ASN A 80 -2.23 8.31 14.36
N LEU A 81 -1.35 9.03 15.07
CA LEU A 81 -0.40 8.42 16.00
C LEU A 81 -1.07 7.51 17.04
N LYS A 82 -2.31 7.82 17.45
CA LYS A 82 -3.08 6.99 18.38
C LYS A 82 -3.38 5.58 17.85
N ASP A 83 -3.37 5.40 16.53
CA ASP A 83 -3.72 4.17 15.83
C ASP A 83 -2.46 3.33 15.46
N LEU A 84 -1.29 3.70 15.97
CA LEU A 84 -0.01 2.98 15.75
C LEU A 84 -0.11 1.48 16.00
N ASN A 85 -0.72 1.09 17.14
CA ASN A 85 -0.87 -0.33 17.49
C ASN A 85 -1.86 -1.05 16.57
N ARG A 86 -2.92 -0.37 16.12
CA ARG A 86 -3.89 -0.91 15.17
C ARG A 86 -3.21 -1.19 13.84
N TYR A 87 -2.44 -0.22 13.32
CA TYR A 87 -1.67 -0.40 12.09
C TYR A 87 -0.78 -1.64 12.13
N PHE A 88 0.02 -1.84 13.18
CA PHE A 88 0.88 -3.03 13.26
C PHE A 88 0.09 -4.34 13.39
N SER A 89 -1.09 -4.30 13.99
CA SER A 89 -1.95 -5.48 14.13
C SER A 89 -2.63 -5.87 12.82
N ASP A 90 -2.99 -4.88 12.01
CA ASP A 90 -3.68 -5.04 10.73
C ASP A 90 -2.70 -5.18 9.54
N SER A 91 -1.41 -4.89 9.75
CA SER A 91 -0.37 -4.97 8.72
C SER A 91 -0.13 -6.39 8.22
N ASP A 92 0.19 -6.49 6.94
CA ASP A 92 0.61 -7.71 6.24
C ASP A 92 1.99 -8.25 6.66
N GLY A 93 2.73 -7.53 7.51
CA GLY A 93 4.07 -7.90 7.98
C GLY A 93 5.22 -7.30 7.16
N LEU A 94 4.97 -6.66 6.02
CA LEU A 94 6.02 -6.07 5.18
C LEU A 94 6.34 -4.62 5.54
N VAL A 95 6.67 -4.39 6.82
CA VAL A 95 6.93 -3.04 7.36
C VAL A 95 8.37 -2.91 7.83
N LYS A 96 8.99 -1.76 7.50
CA LYS A 96 10.30 -1.36 8.02
C LYS A 96 10.21 0.03 8.62
N ILE A 97 10.64 0.18 9.87
CA ILE A 97 10.75 1.48 10.53
C ILE A 97 11.95 2.24 9.97
N LEU A 98 11.69 3.44 9.44
CA LEU A 98 12.75 4.32 8.92
C LEU A 98 13.19 5.34 9.97
N VAL A 99 12.23 5.92 10.69
CA VAL A 99 12.45 6.92 11.73
C VAL A 99 11.40 6.75 12.82
N ASP A 100 11.84 6.70 14.08
CA ASP A 100 10.99 6.83 15.27
C ASP A 100 11.52 8.01 16.09
N LYS A 101 10.73 9.09 16.17
CA LYS A 101 11.15 10.34 16.82
C LYS A 101 10.97 10.30 18.33
N ASP A 102 10.06 9.46 18.81
CA ASP A 102 9.59 9.45 20.19
C ASP A 102 9.92 8.12 20.90
N ASN A 103 10.55 7.17 20.19
CA ASN A 103 10.84 5.80 20.65
C ASN A 103 9.57 5.05 21.10
N LEU A 104 8.49 5.17 20.32
CA LEU A 104 7.21 4.51 20.59
C LEU A 104 7.24 3.02 20.23
N VAL A 105 8.06 2.64 19.26
CA VAL A 105 8.20 1.25 18.83
C VAL A 105 9.25 0.57 19.69
N THR A 106 8.78 -0.19 20.69
CA THR A 106 9.65 -0.86 21.68
C THR A 106 10.11 -2.25 21.26
N GLN A 107 9.48 -2.84 20.25
CA GLN A 107 9.80 -4.16 19.71
C GLN A 107 10.41 -4.02 18.33
N GLU A 108 11.39 -4.88 18.04
CA GLU A 108 11.96 -4.94 16.70
C GLU A 108 10.89 -5.43 15.71
N ILE A 109 10.68 -4.64 14.65
CA ILE A 109 9.81 -5.01 13.54
C ILE A 109 10.68 -5.59 12.44
N VAL A 110 10.55 -6.90 12.21
CA VAL A 110 11.24 -7.62 11.14
C VAL A 110 10.23 -7.84 10.01
N PRO A 111 10.50 -7.36 8.78
CA PRO A 111 9.64 -7.62 7.64
C PRO A 111 9.47 -9.13 7.41
N ASP A 112 8.23 -9.58 7.28
CA ASP A 112 7.89 -10.99 7.03
C ASP A 112 6.92 -11.11 5.86
N ASP A 113 7.24 -11.96 4.90
CA ASP A 113 6.42 -12.23 3.72
C ASP A 113 5.63 -13.53 3.80
N SER A 114 5.61 -14.18 4.98
CA SER A 114 4.92 -15.45 5.19
C SER A 114 3.43 -15.43 4.82
N ASN A 115 2.77 -14.27 4.94
CA ASN A 115 1.37 -14.06 4.51
C ASN A 115 1.18 -14.21 2.99
N TYR A 116 2.24 -14.01 2.21
CA TYR A 116 2.26 -14.13 0.75
C TYR A 116 2.67 -15.52 0.25
N TRP A 117 3.10 -16.41 1.14
CA TRP A 117 3.57 -17.73 0.75
C TRP A 117 2.41 -18.60 0.28
N LEU A 118 2.33 -18.77 -1.04
CA LEU A 118 1.40 -19.72 -1.64
C LEU A 118 1.82 -21.14 -1.28
N LYS A 119 0.88 -21.91 -0.75
CA LYS A 119 1.04 -23.36 -0.63
C LYS A 119 0.99 -23.97 -2.03
N LYS A 120 1.77 -25.02 -2.27
CA LYS A 120 1.68 -25.78 -3.51
C LYS A 120 0.24 -26.26 -3.69
N PRO A 121 -0.47 -25.88 -4.76
CA PRO A 121 -1.84 -26.32 -4.95
C PRO A 121 -1.86 -27.83 -5.21
N THR A 122 -2.98 -28.45 -4.88
CA THR A 122 -3.33 -29.75 -5.42
C THR A 122 -3.52 -29.65 -6.93
N GLU A 123 -3.43 -30.78 -7.63
CA GLU A 123 -3.72 -30.84 -9.06
C GLU A 123 -5.12 -30.28 -9.38
N ARG A 124 -6.11 -30.54 -8.50
CA ARG A 124 -7.48 -30.07 -8.70
C ARG A 124 -7.58 -28.55 -8.58
N GLU A 125 -7.01 -27.95 -7.53
CA GLU A 125 -7.01 -26.49 -7.35
C GLU A 125 -6.33 -25.77 -8.53
N PHE A 126 -5.26 -26.37 -9.09
CA PHE A 126 -4.61 -25.83 -10.29
C PHE A 126 -5.56 -25.82 -11.49
N TYR A 127 -6.27 -26.92 -11.77
CA TYR A 127 -7.23 -26.98 -12.86
C TYR A 127 -8.43 -26.05 -12.64
N ASP A 128 -8.92 -25.94 -11.41
CA ASP A 128 -10.03 -25.05 -11.07
C ASP A 128 -9.63 -23.58 -11.29
N CYS A 129 -8.41 -23.18 -10.87
CA CYS A 129 -7.85 -21.86 -11.14
C CYS A 129 -7.73 -21.56 -12.64
N CYS A 130 -7.23 -22.51 -13.44
CA CYS A 130 -7.16 -22.37 -14.89
C CYS A 130 -8.55 -22.21 -15.51
N ASN A 131 -9.50 -23.03 -15.09
CA ASN A 131 -10.86 -22.99 -15.60
C ASN A 131 -11.52 -21.62 -15.33
N GLU A 132 -11.37 -21.10 -14.11
CA GLU A 132 -11.90 -19.78 -13.73
C GLU A 132 -11.26 -18.67 -14.56
N PHE A 133 -9.93 -18.67 -14.68
CA PHE A 133 -9.20 -17.69 -15.47
C PHE A 133 -9.69 -17.64 -16.93
N TRP A 134 -9.80 -18.79 -17.58
CA TRP A 134 -10.25 -18.85 -18.98
C TRP A 134 -11.72 -18.43 -19.13
N SER A 135 -12.58 -18.84 -18.20
CA SER A 135 -14.00 -18.46 -18.19
C SER A 135 -14.16 -16.93 -18.13
N VAL A 136 -13.58 -16.29 -17.11
CA VAL A 136 -13.65 -14.84 -16.90
C VAL A 136 -13.02 -14.07 -18.08
N SER A 137 -11.92 -14.58 -18.64
CA SER A 137 -11.29 -13.98 -19.82
C SER A 137 -12.24 -13.85 -21.01
N THR A 138 -13.16 -14.83 -21.20
CA THR A 138 -14.16 -14.73 -22.27
C THR A 138 -15.19 -13.64 -22.04
N TYR A 139 -15.51 -13.31 -20.78
CA TYR A 139 -16.43 -12.23 -20.45
C TYR A 139 -15.80 -10.87 -20.73
N VAL A 140 -14.54 -10.70 -20.34
CA VAL A 140 -13.78 -9.49 -20.67
C VAL A 140 -13.74 -9.29 -22.18
N ALA A 141 -13.33 -10.32 -22.94
CA ALA A 141 -13.23 -10.24 -24.40
C ALA A 141 -14.57 -9.99 -25.12
N LYS A 142 -15.71 -10.34 -24.51
CA LYS A 142 -17.05 -10.04 -25.04
C LYS A 142 -17.57 -8.66 -24.65
N GLY A 143 -17.03 -8.08 -23.59
CA GLY A 143 -17.46 -6.78 -23.05
C GLY A 143 -16.76 -5.57 -23.66
N VAL A 144 -15.58 -5.77 -24.24
CA VAL A 144 -14.88 -4.81 -25.12
C VAL A 144 -15.27 -5.00 -26.57
#